data_AF-A0A938D1K1-F1
#
_entry.id   AF-A0A938D1K1-F1
#
_cell.length_a   1.000
_cell.length_b   1.000
_cell.length_c   1.000
_cell.angle_alpha   90.00
_cell.angle_beta   90.00
_cell.angle_gamma   90.00
#
_symmetry.space_group_name_H-M   'P 1'
#
loop_
_entity.id
_entity.type
_entity.pdbx_description
1 polymer ?
#
loop_
_entity_poly.entity_id
_entity_poly.type
_entity_poly.pdbx_seq_one_letter_code
_entity_poly.pdbx_strand_id
1 'polypeptide(L)'
;AGLAQVSLCPLPGRAARRARAASRSLITTARRKSRSSRTASYMAQQVTSHQRAVQLYTQQSQSGQDAGLKKFAAETLPVVQHHLQMAQKTSADLGKVARPSAKPGDATLEQGSTDRDLGGSEPTAGAKRKSAQRSDPESARIAELNRQQLQQIEGQPRR
;
A
#
# COMPACT_ATOMS: atom_id res chain seq x y z
N ALA A 1 -42.01 29.35 46.31
CA ALA A 1 -40.63 28.80 46.38
C ALA A 1 -40.52 27.64 45.41
N GLY A 2 -39.86 27.84 44.26
CA GLY A 2 -39.67 26.82 43.24
C GLY A 2 -38.30 26.16 43.42
N LEU A 3 -38.29 24.86 43.75
CA LEU A 3 -37.08 24.06 43.78
C LEU A 3 -37.07 23.14 42.56
N ALA A 4 -36.13 23.40 41.66
CA ALA A 4 -35.89 22.64 40.46
C ALA A 4 -35.46 21.20 40.82
N GLN A 5 -36.24 20.21 40.40
CA GLN A 5 -35.76 18.83 40.32
C GLN A 5 -34.74 18.74 39.17
N VAL A 6 -33.46 18.77 39.54
CA VAL A 6 -32.38 18.32 38.64
C VAL A 6 -32.51 16.80 38.53
N SER A 7 -33.19 16.33 37.48
CA SER A 7 -33.20 14.93 37.08
C SER A 7 -31.77 14.54 36.69
N LEU A 8 -31.07 13.89 37.62
CA LEU A 8 -29.80 13.22 37.33
C LEU A 8 -30.11 12.06 36.38
N CYS A 9 -29.90 12.27 35.08
CA CYS A 9 -29.76 11.17 34.13
C CYS A 9 -28.71 10.18 34.68
N PRO A 10 -29.04 8.90 34.93
CA PRO A 10 -28.07 7.94 35.41
C PRO A 10 -26.95 7.82 34.37
N LEU A 11 -25.71 8.06 34.81
CA LEU A 11 -24.53 7.93 33.96
C LEU A 11 -24.57 6.57 33.24
N PRO A 12 -24.26 6.50 31.93
CA PRO A 12 -24.31 5.27 31.17
C PRO A 12 -23.55 4.17 31.91
N GLY A 13 -24.30 3.18 32.42
CA GLY A 13 -23.79 2.08 33.20
C GLY A 13 -22.65 1.36 32.47
N ARG A 14 -21.85 0.59 33.22
CA ARG A 14 -20.63 -0.10 32.73
C ARG A 14 -20.83 -0.79 31.36
N ALA A 15 -22.03 -1.29 31.06
CA ALA A 15 -22.44 -1.84 29.77
C ALA A 15 -22.33 -0.85 28.59
N ALA A 16 -22.84 0.38 28.72
CA ALA A 16 -22.76 1.40 27.67
C ALA A 16 -21.32 1.92 27.46
N ARG A 17 -20.51 1.96 28.53
CA ARG A 17 -19.06 2.24 28.42
C ARG A 17 -18.32 1.11 27.68
N ARG A 18 -18.68 -0.15 27.94
CA ARG A 18 -18.13 -1.33 27.23
C ARG A 18 -18.56 -1.35 25.76
N ALA A 19 -19.82 -1.07 25.45
CA ALA A 19 -20.30 -0.98 24.07
C ALA A 19 -19.55 0.11 23.28
N ARG A 20 -19.39 1.31 23.86
CA ARG A 20 -18.56 2.38 23.25
C ARG A 20 -17.09 1.98 23.10
N ALA A 21 -16.51 1.28 24.07
CA ALA A 21 -15.14 0.77 23.96
C ALA A 21 -14.98 -0.27 22.84
N ALA A 22 -15.95 -1.18 22.68
CA ALA A 22 -15.98 -2.16 21.61
C ALA A 22 -16.11 -1.49 20.23
N SER A 23 -17.04 -0.54 20.06
CA SER A 23 -17.18 0.23 18.82
C SER A 23 -15.92 1.04 18.50
N ARG A 24 -15.27 1.64 19.50
CA ARG A 24 -13.97 2.34 19.32
C ARG A 24 -12.87 1.38 18.88
N SER A 25 -12.79 0.17 19.45
CA SER A 25 -11.81 -0.86 19.06
C SER A 25 -11.97 -1.28 17.59
N LEU A 26 -13.21 -1.50 17.14
CA LEU A 26 -13.50 -1.84 15.74
C LEU A 26 -13.09 -0.72 14.78
N ILE A 27 -13.42 0.54 15.10
CA ILE A 27 -13.03 1.71 14.28
C ILE A 27 -11.50 1.86 14.21
N THR A 28 -10.80 1.73 15.34
CA THR A 28 -9.33 1.85 15.35
C THR A 28 -8.65 0.74 14.53
N THR A 29 -9.18 -0.49 14.58
CA THR A 29 -8.69 -1.63 13.80
C THR A 29 -8.91 -1.42 12.30
N ALA A 30 -10.11 -0.99 11.89
CA ALA A 30 -10.42 -0.68 10.49
C ALA A 30 -9.51 0.44 9.95
N ARG A 31 -9.25 1.49 10.74
CA ARG A 31 -8.32 2.57 10.39
C ARG A 31 -6.89 2.06 10.20
N ARG A 32 -6.39 1.16 11.06
CA ARG A 32 -5.06 0.57 10.92
C ARG A 32 -4.92 -0.22 9.62
N LYS A 33 -5.88 -1.08 9.29
CA LYS A 33 -5.88 -1.86 8.04
C LYS A 33 -5.86 -0.95 6.81
N SER A 34 -6.68 0.11 6.82
CA SER A 34 -6.70 1.14 5.77
C SER A 34 -5.39 1.94 5.68
N ARG A 35 -4.69 2.14 6.81
CA ARG A 35 -3.36 2.78 6.81
C ARG A 35 -2.32 1.91 6.12
N SER A 36 -2.23 0.63 6.45
CA SER A 36 -1.26 -0.27 5.82
C SER A 36 -1.46 -0.40 4.31
N SER A 37 -2.73 -0.49 3.85
CA SER A 37 -3.01 -0.52 2.41
C SER A 37 -2.63 0.77 1.71
N ARG A 38 -2.87 1.93 2.33
CA ARG A 38 -2.48 3.25 1.79
C ARG A 38 -0.97 3.42 1.72
N THR A 39 -0.24 2.93 2.72
CA THR A 39 1.23 2.96 2.72
C THR A 39 1.80 2.06 1.62
N ALA A 40 1.26 0.86 1.43
CA ALA A 40 1.69 -0.03 0.35
C ALA A 40 1.42 0.57 -1.04
N SER A 41 0.24 1.16 -1.28
CA SER A 41 -0.05 1.82 -2.55
C SER A 41 0.82 3.06 -2.79
N TYR A 42 1.10 3.83 -1.75
CA TYR A 42 2.00 4.99 -1.83
C TYR A 42 3.40 4.57 -2.24
N MET A 43 3.97 3.54 -1.62
CA MET A 43 5.33 3.09 -1.97
C MET A 43 5.41 2.47 -3.37
N ALA A 44 4.38 1.76 -3.81
CA ALA A 44 4.31 1.29 -5.20
C ALA A 44 4.34 2.47 -6.19
N GLN A 45 3.59 3.55 -5.91
CA GLN A 45 3.62 4.76 -6.74
C GLN A 45 4.98 5.46 -6.71
N GLN A 46 5.64 5.53 -5.55
CA GLN A 46 6.99 6.10 -5.44
C GLN A 46 7.99 5.35 -6.32
N VAL A 47 7.99 4.02 -6.29
CA VAL A 47 8.84 3.20 -7.16
C VAL A 47 8.59 3.52 -8.64
N THR A 48 7.32 3.52 -9.06
CA THR A 48 6.98 3.81 -10.46
C THR A 48 7.39 5.22 -10.89
N SER A 49 7.14 6.24 -10.06
CA SER A 49 7.51 7.62 -10.37
C SER A 49 9.02 7.80 -10.48
N HIS A 50 9.79 7.12 -9.61
CA HIS A 50 11.25 7.18 -9.66
C HIS A 50 11.81 6.42 -10.86
N GLN A 51 11.18 5.32 -11.27
CA GLN A 51 11.53 4.62 -12.51
C GLN A 51 11.36 5.52 -13.74
N ARG A 52 10.23 6.23 -13.83
CA ARG A 52 9.99 7.20 -14.91
C ARG A 52 10.99 8.36 -14.86
N ALA A 53 11.33 8.85 -13.67
CA ALA A 53 12.34 9.89 -13.52
C ALA A 53 13.71 9.41 -14.03
N VAL A 54 14.17 8.21 -13.67
CA VAL A 54 15.43 7.66 -14.21
C VAL A 54 15.41 7.65 -15.74
N GLN A 55 14.33 7.18 -16.36
CA GLN A 55 14.21 7.15 -17.81
C GLN A 55 14.32 8.55 -18.43
N LEU A 56 13.59 9.53 -17.90
CA LEU A 56 13.62 10.92 -18.38
C LEU A 56 15.00 11.55 -18.25
N TYR A 57 15.65 11.38 -17.10
CA TYR A 57 16.99 11.92 -16.86
C TYR A 57 18.03 11.24 -17.75
N THR A 58 17.92 9.93 -17.96
CA THR A 58 18.78 9.21 -18.92
C THR A 58 18.62 9.78 -20.33
N GLN A 59 17.38 9.87 -20.84
CA GLN A 59 17.11 10.40 -22.17
C GLN A 59 17.63 11.84 -22.32
N GLN A 60 17.38 12.68 -21.32
CA GLN A 60 17.86 14.06 -21.34
C GLN A 60 19.39 14.14 -21.32
N SER A 61 20.06 13.31 -20.50
CA SER A 61 21.52 13.29 -20.43
C SER A 61 22.19 12.87 -21.75
N GLN A 62 21.57 11.93 -22.47
CA GLN A 62 22.13 11.37 -23.71
C GLN A 62 21.77 12.23 -24.93
N SER A 63 20.49 12.55 -25.09
CA SER A 63 19.93 13.09 -26.33
C SER A 63 19.33 14.49 -26.19
N GLY A 64 19.43 15.11 -25.02
CA GLY A 64 19.00 16.50 -24.83
C GLY A 64 19.69 17.46 -25.79
N GLN A 65 19.00 18.55 -26.15
CA GLN A 65 19.52 19.60 -27.03
C GLN A 65 20.20 20.73 -26.24
N ASP A 66 19.64 21.09 -25.09
CA ASP A 66 20.20 22.12 -24.22
C ASP A 66 21.36 21.57 -23.39
N ALA A 67 22.56 22.12 -23.58
CA ALA A 67 23.78 21.63 -22.95
C ALA A 67 23.75 21.73 -21.42
N GLY A 68 23.12 22.77 -20.86
CA GLY A 68 22.98 22.94 -19.43
C GLY A 68 22.09 21.86 -18.82
N LEU A 69 20.94 21.61 -19.45
CA LEU A 69 19.98 20.61 -19.02
C LEU A 69 20.51 19.18 -19.22
N LYS A 70 21.30 18.91 -20.26
CA LYS A 70 22.01 17.62 -20.41
C LYS A 70 22.95 17.38 -19.23
N LYS A 71 23.77 18.38 -18.90
CA LYS A 71 24.75 18.28 -17.81
C LYS A 71 24.04 18.09 -16.46
N PHE A 72 23.03 18.91 -16.19
CA PHE A 72 22.20 18.76 -14.98
C PHE A 72 21.58 17.36 -14.89
N ALA A 73 21.03 16.85 -15.99
CA ALA A 73 20.45 15.52 -16.02
C ALA A 73 21.50 14.42 -15.75
N ALA A 74 22.68 14.52 -16.36
CA ALA A 74 23.79 13.59 -16.14
C ALA A 74 24.28 13.61 -14.69
N GLU A 75 24.41 14.79 -14.07
CA GLU A 75 24.87 14.94 -12.68
C GLU A 75 23.82 14.48 -11.66
N THR A 76 22.54 14.64 -11.98
CA THR A 76 21.42 14.29 -11.08
C THR A 76 20.99 12.83 -11.20
N LEU A 77 21.23 12.20 -12.36
CA LEU A 77 20.82 10.82 -12.64
C LEU A 77 21.26 9.81 -11.56
N PRO A 78 22.51 9.84 -11.02
CA PRO A 78 22.91 8.94 -9.94
C PRO A 78 22.08 9.09 -8.67
N VAL A 79 21.65 10.31 -8.34
CA VAL A 79 20.81 10.59 -7.15
C VAL A 79 19.42 9.98 -7.31
N VAL A 80 18.82 10.17 -8.49
CA VAL A 80 17.49 9.61 -8.80
C VAL A 80 17.51 8.08 -8.81
N GLN A 81 18.58 7.48 -9.33
CA GLN A 81 18.80 6.03 -9.27
C GLN A 81 18.93 5.53 -7.83
N HIS A 82 19.70 6.23 -6.99
CA HIS A 82 19.82 5.88 -5.58
C HIS A 82 18.46 5.98 -4.85
N HIS A 83 17.66 7.02 -5.11
CA HIS A 83 16.31 7.13 -4.56
C HIS A 83 15.40 5.99 -5.02
N LEU A 84 15.50 5.54 -6.27
CA LEU A 84 14.77 4.37 -6.76
C LEU A 84 15.13 3.11 -5.98
N GLN A 85 16.42 2.86 -5.73
CA GLN A 85 16.88 1.71 -4.94
C GLN A 85 16.31 1.74 -3.52
N MET A 86 16.32 2.89 -2.86
CA MET A 86 15.73 3.06 -1.52
C MET A 86 14.21 2.83 -1.52
N ALA A 87 13.50 3.33 -2.52
CA ALA A 87 12.05 3.13 -2.66
C ALA A 87 11.71 1.64 -2.86
N GLN A 88 12.47 0.92 -3.70
CA GLN A 88 12.31 -0.51 -3.92
C GLN A 88 12.54 -1.32 -2.64
N LYS A 89 13.62 -1.02 -1.91
CA LYS A 89 13.92 -1.67 -0.63
C LYS A 89 12.80 -1.48 0.38
N THR A 90 12.37 -0.23 0.56
CA THR A 90 11.30 0.09 1.51
C THR A 90 9.98 -0.57 1.12
N SER A 91 9.65 -0.61 -0.17
CA SER A 91 8.46 -1.33 -0.66
C SER A 91 8.53 -2.84 -0.38
N ALA A 92 9.70 -3.46 -0.52
CA ALA A 92 9.90 -4.87 -0.19
C ALA A 92 9.76 -5.14 1.32
N ASP A 93 10.31 -4.26 2.15
CA ASP A 93 10.24 -4.37 3.61
C ASP A 93 8.80 -4.26 4.12
N LEU A 94 7.98 -3.36 3.55
CA LEU A 94 6.55 -3.28 3.85
C LEU A 94 5.80 -4.57 3.48
N GLY A 95 6.21 -5.25 2.40
CA GLY A 95 5.67 -6.55 2.02
C GLY A 95 6.01 -7.67 3.01
N LYS A 96 7.19 -7.60 3.64
CA LYS A 96 7.62 -8.54 4.69
C LYS A 96 6.87 -8.31 6.00
N VAL A 97 6.69 -7.05 6.42
CA VAL A 97 5.98 -6.69 7.66
C VAL A 97 4.48 -7.05 7.60
N ALA A 98 3.87 -7.03 6.41
CA ALA A 98 2.47 -7.41 6.23
C ALA A 98 2.19 -8.93 6.35
N ARG A 99 3.22 -9.78 6.34
CA ARG A 99 3.12 -11.22 6.60
C ARG A 99 3.74 -11.53 7.97
N PRO A 100 3.00 -11.40 9.10
CA PRO A 100 3.41 -12.11 10.30
C PRO A 100 3.30 -13.60 9.99
N SER A 101 4.39 -14.32 10.18
CA SER A 101 4.49 -15.77 10.07
C SER A 101 3.35 -16.44 10.84
N ALA A 102 2.31 -16.87 10.13
CA ALA A 102 1.33 -17.79 10.67
C ALA A 102 2.03 -19.14 10.83
N LYS A 103 2.32 -19.55 12.08
CA LYS A 103 2.69 -20.94 12.35
C LYS A 103 1.50 -21.83 11.94
N PRO A 104 1.72 -22.95 11.23
CA PRO A 104 0.68 -23.95 11.04
C PRO A 104 0.58 -24.77 12.32
N GLY A 105 -0.57 -24.69 13.00
CA GLY A 105 -0.83 -25.52 14.16
C GLY A 105 -1.94 -24.94 15.02
N ASP A 106 -3.05 -25.68 15.06
CA ASP A 106 -4.18 -25.58 15.97
C ASP A 106 -5.32 -24.60 15.62
N ALA A 107 -6.31 -25.14 14.89
CA ALA A 107 -7.74 -24.92 15.16
C ALA A 107 -8.56 -25.93 14.34
N THR A 108 -8.66 -27.15 14.86
CA THR A 108 -9.62 -28.17 14.45
C THR A 108 -10.91 -27.98 15.27
N LEU A 109 -12.04 -27.80 14.56
CA LEU A 109 -13.46 -28.15 14.85
C LEU A 109 -14.09 -27.68 16.20
N GLU A 110 -15.31 -27.11 16.25
CA GLU A 110 -16.63 -27.76 16.09
C GLU A 110 -17.69 -26.63 15.81
N GLN A 111 -18.47 -26.61 14.72
CA GLN A 111 -19.74 -27.30 14.42
C GLN A 111 -20.97 -26.98 15.33
N GLY A 112 -22.10 -26.69 14.67
CA GLY A 112 -23.47 -26.75 15.22
C GLY A 112 -24.33 -25.50 14.94
N SER A 113 -24.99 -25.37 13.78
CA SER A 113 -26.39 -25.78 13.47
C SER A 113 -27.44 -24.81 14.06
N THR A 114 -28.46 -24.27 13.37
CA THR A 114 -29.51 -24.86 12.51
C THR A 114 -30.13 -23.74 11.62
N ASP A 115 -30.41 -23.95 10.32
CA ASP A 115 -31.76 -24.17 9.72
C ASP A 115 -32.59 -22.86 9.58
N ARG A 116 -33.22 -22.40 8.47
CA ARG A 116 -33.98 -22.96 7.33
C ARG A 116 -34.10 -21.82 6.29
N ASP A 117 -33.79 -22.00 5.02
CA ASP A 117 -34.72 -22.31 3.90
C ASP A 117 -35.38 -21.09 3.20
N LEU A 118 -35.56 -21.28 1.89
CA LEU A 118 -36.39 -20.56 0.90
C LEU A 118 -35.76 -19.45 0.02
N GLY A 119 -35.69 -19.79 -1.28
CA GLY A 119 -36.09 -18.87 -2.35
C GLY A 119 -35.00 -18.50 -3.34
N GLY A 120 -34.89 -19.24 -4.45
CA GLY A 120 -34.04 -18.89 -5.57
C GLY A 120 -34.62 -17.78 -6.47
N SER A 121 -33.74 -17.00 -7.08
CA SER A 121 -33.87 -16.49 -8.46
C SER A 121 -32.51 -15.96 -8.96
N GLU A 122 -31.93 -16.73 -9.89
CA GLU A 122 -31.03 -16.34 -10.99
C GLU A 122 -29.63 -15.70 -10.73
N PRO A 123 -28.61 -16.11 -11.53
CA PRO A 123 -27.23 -15.72 -11.31
C PRO A 123 -26.94 -14.39 -12.03
N THR A 124 -26.82 -13.29 -11.30
CA THR A 124 -26.03 -12.18 -11.82
C THR A 124 -24.57 -12.61 -11.77
N ALA A 125 -23.96 -12.76 -12.96
CA ALA A 125 -22.55 -13.06 -13.14
C ALA A 125 -21.69 -11.94 -12.52
N GLY A 126 -21.53 -12.01 -11.20
CA GLY A 126 -20.61 -11.23 -10.41
C GLY A 126 -19.20 -11.73 -10.71
N ALA A 127 -18.66 -11.28 -11.83
CA ALA A 127 -17.25 -11.40 -12.14
C ALA A 127 -16.46 -11.07 -10.88
N LYS A 128 -15.74 -12.06 -10.34
CA LYS A 128 -14.70 -11.85 -9.34
C LYS A 128 -13.68 -10.88 -9.94
N ARG A 129 -13.93 -9.58 -9.80
CA ARG A 129 -12.94 -8.55 -10.02
C ARG A 129 -11.97 -8.68 -8.86
N LYS A 130 -11.04 -9.62 -9.01
CA LYS A 130 -9.73 -9.55 -8.36
C LYS A 130 -9.20 -8.19 -8.78
N SER A 131 -9.32 -7.18 -7.93
CA SER A 131 -8.62 -5.91 -8.04
C SER A 131 -7.13 -6.19 -7.78
N ALA A 132 -6.55 -7.03 -8.63
CA ALA A 132 -5.15 -6.97 -8.93
C ALA A 132 -5.00 -5.59 -9.58
N GLN A 133 -4.40 -4.67 -8.83
CA GLN A 133 -3.78 -3.49 -9.38
C GLN A 133 -3.01 -3.96 -10.62
N ARG A 134 -3.57 -3.77 -11.81
CA ARG A 134 -2.87 -4.12 -13.05
C ARG A 134 -1.71 -3.15 -13.09
N SER A 135 -0.51 -3.62 -12.78
CA SER A 135 0.71 -2.85 -13.00
C SER A 135 0.68 -2.43 -14.45
N ASP A 136 0.75 -1.13 -14.73
CA ASP A 136 0.77 -0.63 -16.09
C ASP A 136 1.91 -1.33 -16.86
N PRO A 137 1.65 -1.93 -18.03
CA PRO A 137 2.65 -2.68 -18.78
C PRO A 137 3.86 -1.81 -19.16
N GLU A 138 3.63 -0.51 -19.30
CA GLU A 138 4.67 0.51 -19.49
C GLU A 138 5.62 0.58 -18.28
N SER A 139 5.09 0.59 -17.05
CA SER A 139 5.92 0.67 -15.83
C SER A 139 6.82 -0.55 -15.68
N ALA A 140 6.33 -1.74 -16.07
CA ALA A 140 7.15 -2.96 -16.08
C ALA A 140 8.28 -2.88 -17.11
N ARG A 141 8.02 -2.33 -18.31
CA ARG A 141 9.06 -2.11 -19.33
C ARG A 141 10.11 -1.09 -18.86
N ILE A 142 9.68 -0.01 -18.22
CA ILE A 142 10.59 1.01 -17.67
C ILE A 142 11.44 0.42 -16.54
N ALA A 143 10.84 -0.39 -15.66
CA ALA A 143 11.57 -1.09 -14.59
C ALA A 143 12.67 -2.00 -15.15
N GLU A 144 12.38 -2.70 -16.25
CA GLU A 144 13.32 -3.60 -16.91
C GLU A 144 14.45 -2.85 -17.61
N LEU A 145 14.13 -1.79 -18.38
CA LEU A 145 15.11 -0.89 -18.97
C LEU A 145 16.05 -0.31 -17.90
N ASN A 146 15.50 0.14 -16.77
CA ASN A 146 16.30 0.69 -15.68
C ASN A 146 17.19 -0.37 -15.01
N ARG A 147 16.73 -1.62 -14.90
CA ARG A 147 17.55 -2.75 -14.41
C ARG A 147 18.74 -3.01 -15.32
N GLN A 148 18.50 -3.04 -16.63
CA GLN A 148 19.55 -3.27 -17.61
C GLN A 148 20.58 -2.14 -17.59
N GLN A 149 20.13 -0.88 -17.45
CA GLN A 149 21.02 0.27 -17.34
C GLN A 149 21.89 0.24 -16.07
N LEU A 150 21.33 -0.14 -14.92
CA LEU A 150 22.09 -0.28 -13.66
C LEU A 150 23.23 -1.30 -13.79
N GLN A 151 22.98 -2.43 -14.47
CA GLN A 151 24.00 -3.46 -14.72
C GLN A 151 25.16 -2.95 -15.60
N GLN A 152 24.90 -1.99 -16.49
CA GLN A 152 25.94 -1.44 -17.37
C GLN A 152 26.87 -0.43 -16.65
N ILE A 153 26.39 0.20 -15.58
CA ILE A 153 27.16 1.21 -14.83
C ILE A 153 28.07 0.56 -13.79
N GLU A 154 27.65 -0.55 -13.16
CA GLU A 154 28.48 -1.31 -12.21
C GLU A 154 29.78 -1.84 -12.86
N GLY A 155 29.82 -1.94 -14.19
CA GLY A 155 31.01 -2.30 -14.95
C GLY A 155 31.92 -1.14 -15.37
N GLN A 156 31.57 0.13 -15.09
CA GLN A 156 32.42 1.28 -15.45
C GLN A 156 33.31 1.71 -14.28
N PRO A 157 34.64 1.81 -14.46
CA PRO A 157 35.52 2.35 -13.43
C PRO A 157 35.12 3.79 -13.14
N ARG A 158 34.85 4.10 -11.87
CA ARG A 158 34.64 5.47 -11.43
C ARG A 158 35.95 6.24 -11.68
N ARG A 159 35.92 7.12 -12.69
CA ARG A 159 37.00 8.06 -12.99
C ARG A 159 37.05 9.16 -11.94
#